data_AF-A0A0F9D6E4-F1
#
_entry.id   AF-A0A0F9D6E4-F1
#
_cell.length_a   1.000
_cell.length_b   1.000
_cell.length_c   1.000
_cell.angle_alpha   90.00
_cell.angle_beta   90.00
_cell.angle_gamma   90.00
#
_symmetry.space_group_name_H-M   'P 1'
#
loop_
_entity.id
_entity.type
_entity.pdbx_description
1 polymer ?
#
loop_
_entity_poly.entity_id
_entity_poly.type
_entity_poly.pdbx_seq_one_letter_code
_entity_poly.pdbx_strand_id
1 'polypeptide(L)'
;ILISINYNREPAVEYYSTQNSELITKSASVTLENPIFIDGNASGVSAHNWSWAVTQGWCSGGGSWSTPYTIENVTIDAITSPTGNGIFINNSKNDYFIIRNVTVYNAGSGAYDAGIKLQNTNNGTLLNNNCSNNRSIGILLFNSDNNTISGNLVNENNIYGIHLYSSDHNDIVNNTANNNGIRLDGLKHYQFHEKN
;
A
#
# COMPACT_ATOMS: atom_id res chain seq x y z
N ILE A 1 -1.14 56.83 -43.73
CA ILE A 1 -1.51 56.22 -45.03
C ILE A 1 -1.26 54.72 -44.89
N LEU A 2 -2.33 53.93 -44.97
CA LEU A 2 -2.27 52.47 -45.15
C LEU A 2 -1.64 52.15 -46.49
N ILE A 3 -0.65 51.25 -46.54
CA ILE A 3 -0.50 50.30 -47.65
C ILE A 3 -0.06 48.95 -47.07
N SER A 4 -0.98 48.00 -47.14
CA SER A 4 -0.80 46.56 -46.97
C SER A 4 -0.08 45.95 -48.17
N ILE A 5 0.77 44.95 -47.94
CA ILE A 5 1.08 43.94 -48.97
C ILE A 5 0.96 42.56 -48.32
N ASN A 6 -0.07 41.83 -48.76
CA ASN A 6 -0.29 40.40 -48.50
C ASN A 6 0.54 39.59 -49.50
N TYR A 7 1.15 38.50 -49.07
CA TYR A 7 1.35 37.32 -49.93
C TYR A 7 1.11 36.02 -49.14
N ASN A 8 0.01 35.38 -49.53
CA ASN A 8 -0.32 33.95 -49.58
C ASN A 8 -0.07 33.02 -48.36
N ARG A 9 -1.20 32.53 -47.83
CA ARG A 9 -1.34 31.25 -47.12
C ARG A 9 -1.33 30.07 -48.11
N GLU A 10 -0.70 28.97 -47.72
CA GLU A 10 -1.20 27.57 -47.74
C GLU A 10 -0.36 26.77 -46.71
N PRO A 11 -0.87 25.67 -46.10
CA PRO A 11 -0.48 25.23 -44.76
C PRO A 11 0.63 24.18 -44.73
N ALA A 12 1.50 24.23 -43.72
CA ALA A 12 2.30 23.09 -43.29
C ALA A 12 1.70 22.55 -41.98
N VAL A 13 0.73 21.64 -42.12
CA VAL A 13 0.32 20.72 -41.04
C VAL A 13 1.03 19.39 -41.30
N GLU A 14 1.33 18.69 -40.20
CA GLU A 14 1.72 17.27 -40.15
C GLU A 14 3.17 16.93 -40.51
N TYR A 15 4.11 17.08 -39.56
CA TYR A 15 5.22 16.11 -39.42
C TYR A 15 5.90 16.07 -38.03
N TYR A 16 5.26 16.57 -36.97
CA TYR A 16 5.86 16.57 -35.61
C TYR A 16 5.00 15.88 -34.52
N SER A 17 3.90 15.21 -34.84
CA SER A 17 3.00 14.64 -33.83
C SER A 17 3.14 13.13 -33.56
N THR A 18 3.92 12.38 -34.33
CA THR A 18 3.91 10.90 -34.21
C THR A 18 5.02 10.30 -33.35
N GLN A 19 6.08 11.05 -33.03
CA GLN A 19 7.20 10.54 -32.21
C GLN A 19 6.99 10.75 -30.70
N ASN A 20 6.07 11.63 -30.29
CA ASN A 20 5.72 11.82 -28.87
C ASN A 20 4.53 10.97 -28.41
N SER A 21 3.76 10.37 -29.33
CA SER A 21 2.69 9.43 -28.99
C SER A 21 3.18 8.00 -28.76
N GLU A 22 4.36 7.63 -29.28
CA GLU A 22 4.96 6.30 -29.08
C GLU A 22 5.74 6.17 -27.75
N LEU A 23 6.02 7.29 -27.07
CA LEU A 23 6.66 7.31 -25.73
C LEU A 23 5.65 7.33 -24.57
N ILE A 24 4.35 7.43 -24.85
CA ILE A 24 3.29 7.51 -23.81
C ILE A 24 2.57 6.17 -23.59
N THR A 25 2.78 5.16 -24.42
CA THR A 25 2.11 3.84 -24.29
C THR A 25 3.03 2.71 -23.80
N LYS A 26 4.20 3.06 -23.23
CA LYS A 26 4.98 2.14 -22.40
C LYS A 26 4.90 2.52 -20.91
N SER A 27 3.75 3.00 -20.45
CA SER A 27 3.35 2.69 -19.07
C SER A 27 3.14 1.18 -19.03
N ALA A 28 4.01 0.49 -18.29
CA ALA A 28 3.80 -0.92 -18.01
C ALA A 28 2.34 -1.09 -17.57
N SER A 29 1.59 -1.96 -18.24
CA SER A 29 0.27 -2.37 -17.77
C SER A 29 0.48 -2.88 -16.36
N VAL A 30 0.17 -2.06 -15.35
CA VAL A 30 0.24 -2.46 -13.96
C VAL A 30 -0.87 -3.47 -13.81
N THR A 31 -0.51 -4.75 -13.73
CA THR A 31 -1.49 -5.79 -13.41
C THR A 31 -1.98 -5.49 -12.00
N LEU A 32 -3.26 -5.11 -11.89
CA LEU A 32 -3.89 -4.90 -10.60
C LEU A 32 -4.14 -6.25 -9.96
N GLU A 33 -3.77 -6.37 -8.70
CA GLU A 33 -4.13 -7.51 -7.89
C GLU A 33 -5.39 -7.26 -7.09
N ASN A 34 -6.12 -8.35 -6.86
CA ASN A 34 -7.27 -8.34 -5.97
C ASN A 34 -6.81 -8.03 -4.54
N PRO A 35 -7.69 -7.44 -3.71
CA PRO A 35 -7.44 -7.30 -2.28
C PRO A 35 -7.01 -8.62 -1.65
N ILE A 36 -5.96 -8.56 -0.83
CA ILE A 36 -5.34 -9.72 -0.21
C ILE A 36 -5.87 -9.86 1.20
N PHE A 37 -6.39 -11.05 1.54
CA PHE A 37 -6.77 -11.41 2.90
C PHE A 37 -6.04 -12.68 3.31
N ILE A 38 -5.37 -12.62 4.46
CA ILE A 38 -4.68 -13.76 5.06
C ILE A 38 -5.11 -13.87 6.51
N ASP A 39 -5.60 -15.04 6.91
CA ASP A 39 -5.81 -15.42 8.30
C ASP A 39 -4.87 -16.56 8.66
N GLY A 40 -3.85 -16.27 9.48
CA GLY A 40 -2.83 -17.24 9.87
C GLY A 40 -3.38 -18.49 10.56
N ASN A 41 -4.55 -18.39 11.20
CA ASN A 41 -5.21 -19.50 11.88
C ASN A 41 -6.22 -20.24 11.00
N ALA A 42 -6.49 -19.79 9.77
CA ALA A 42 -7.47 -20.44 8.91
C ALA A 42 -7.02 -21.87 8.53
N SER A 43 -7.97 -22.80 8.51
CA SER A 43 -7.75 -24.21 8.18
C SER A 43 -8.86 -24.77 7.29
N GLY A 44 -8.57 -25.85 6.58
CA GLY A 44 -9.49 -26.47 5.61
C GLY A 44 -9.20 -26.08 4.15
N VAL A 45 -10.00 -26.63 3.23
CA VAL A 45 -9.73 -26.60 1.77
C VAL A 45 -9.87 -25.22 1.12
N SER A 46 -10.54 -24.28 1.79
CA SER A 46 -10.77 -22.91 1.32
C SER A 46 -10.09 -21.86 2.21
N ALA A 47 -9.12 -22.29 3.03
CA ALA A 47 -8.42 -21.41 3.95
C ALA A 47 -7.49 -20.45 3.20
N HIS A 48 -7.70 -19.16 3.39
CA HIS A 48 -6.77 -18.11 2.96
C HIS A 48 -5.72 -17.88 4.06
N ASN A 49 -4.88 -18.88 4.33
CA ASN A 49 -3.76 -18.76 5.28
C ASN A 49 -2.43 -18.57 4.54
N TRP A 50 -1.31 -18.54 5.25
CA TRP A 50 0.00 -18.35 4.64
C TRP A 50 0.43 -19.48 3.70
N SER A 51 0.07 -20.73 4.01
CA SER A 51 0.33 -21.87 3.11
C SER A 51 -0.39 -21.72 1.78
N TRP A 52 -1.60 -21.15 1.78
CA TRP A 52 -2.28 -20.76 0.55
C TRP A 52 -1.60 -19.56 -0.11
N ALA A 53 -1.24 -18.53 0.66
CA ALA A 53 -0.65 -17.31 0.13
C ALA A 53 0.61 -17.59 -0.69
N VAL A 54 1.54 -18.42 -0.21
CA VAL A 54 2.80 -18.75 -0.92
C VAL A 54 2.60 -19.54 -2.23
N THR A 55 1.39 -20.03 -2.50
CA THR A 55 1.04 -20.62 -3.81
C THR A 55 0.62 -19.56 -4.83
N GLN A 56 0.41 -18.32 -4.38
CA GLN A 56 0.05 -17.19 -5.22
C GLN A 56 1.31 -16.51 -5.77
N GLY A 57 1.23 -15.95 -6.97
CA GLY A 57 2.39 -15.33 -7.64
C GLY A 57 2.96 -14.10 -6.93
N TRP A 58 2.21 -13.48 -6.01
CA TRP A 58 2.60 -12.29 -5.26
C TRP A 58 3.22 -12.59 -3.88
N CYS A 59 3.29 -13.86 -3.47
CA CYS A 59 3.83 -14.25 -2.17
C CYS A 59 4.96 -15.28 -2.30
N SER A 60 5.92 -15.21 -1.38
CA SER A 60 6.99 -16.21 -1.25
C SER A 60 7.40 -16.38 0.21
N GLY A 61 8.39 -17.23 0.49
CA GLY A 61 8.96 -17.41 1.84
C GLY A 61 8.31 -18.53 2.64
N GLY A 62 8.62 -18.59 3.95
CA GLY A 62 8.27 -19.71 4.82
C GLY A 62 7.88 -19.33 6.25
N GLY A 63 7.65 -18.05 6.54
CA GLY A 63 7.13 -17.58 7.83
C GLY A 63 8.11 -17.58 9.00
N SER A 64 9.38 -17.93 8.78
CA SER A 64 10.41 -17.90 9.82
C SER A 64 11.19 -16.59 9.79
N TRP A 65 11.89 -16.25 10.87
CA TRP A 65 12.74 -15.05 10.90
C TRP A 65 13.78 -14.99 9.78
N SER A 66 14.38 -16.13 9.42
CA SER A 66 15.38 -16.21 8.35
C SER A 66 14.77 -16.35 6.95
N THR A 67 13.49 -16.73 6.87
CA THR A 67 12.75 -16.92 5.62
C THR A 67 11.31 -16.40 5.76
N PRO A 68 11.12 -15.09 5.97
CA PRO A 68 9.80 -14.53 6.24
C PRO A 68 8.89 -14.68 5.01
N TYR A 69 7.58 -14.77 5.24
CA TYR A 69 6.63 -14.62 4.14
C TYR A 69 6.81 -13.24 3.51
N THR A 70 6.87 -13.14 2.19
CA THR A 70 7.11 -11.85 1.51
C THR A 70 6.02 -11.58 0.50
N ILE A 71 5.26 -10.51 0.72
CA ILE A 71 4.30 -9.93 -0.22
C ILE A 71 4.96 -8.71 -0.84
N GLU A 72 5.13 -8.70 -2.16
CA GLU A 72 5.87 -7.62 -2.81
C GLU A 72 5.45 -7.30 -4.24
N ASN A 73 5.72 -6.06 -4.64
CA ASN A 73 5.59 -5.56 -6.02
C ASN A 73 4.17 -5.69 -6.61
N VAL A 74 3.14 -5.59 -5.77
CA VAL A 74 1.74 -5.61 -6.18
C VAL A 74 1.12 -4.22 -6.12
N THR A 75 0.16 -3.96 -7.00
CA THR A 75 -0.71 -2.77 -6.93
C THR A 75 -2.15 -3.22 -6.74
N ILE A 76 -2.83 -2.70 -5.72
CA ILE A 76 -4.19 -3.08 -5.34
C ILE A 76 -5.08 -1.84 -5.36
N ASP A 77 -6.12 -1.88 -6.19
CA ASP A 77 -7.26 -0.97 -6.10
C ASP A 77 -8.30 -1.61 -5.17
N ALA A 78 -8.40 -1.13 -3.94
CA ALA A 78 -9.25 -1.72 -2.91
C ALA A 78 -10.71 -1.22 -2.96
N ILE A 79 -11.09 -0.53 -4.04
CA ILE A 79 -12.43 0.04 -4.24
C ILE A 79 -13.58 -0.95 -4.01
N THR A 80 -13.39 -2.21 -4.42
CA THR A 80 -14.37 -3.29 -4.30
C THR A 80 -14.00 -4.29 -3.20
N SER A 81 -13.09 -3.94 -2.29
CA SER A 81 -12.64 -4.87 -1.26
C SER A 81 -13.80 -5.34 -0.38
N PRO A 82 -14.05 -6.65 -0.28
CA PRO A 82 -15.16 -7.18 0.54
C PRO A 82 -14.92 -6.98 2.03
N THR A 83 -13.65 -6.78 2.45
CA THR A 83 -13.31 -6.49 3.84
C THR A 83 -13.14 -4.98 4.09
N GLY A 84 -13.21 -4.17 3.04
CA GLY A 84 -12.83 -2.76 3.07
C GLY A 84 -11.32 -2.49 3.10
N ASN A 85 -10.48 -3.52 3.27
CA ASN A 85 -9.02 -3.39 3.34
C ASN A 85 -8.35 -3.80 2.03
N GLY A 86 -7.20 -3.20 1.69
CA GLY A 86 -6.45 -3.64 0.52
C GLY A 86 -5.62 -4.90 0.78
N ILE A 87 -4.79 -4.87 1.83
CA ILE A 87 -4.11 -6.05 2.37
C ILE A 87 -4.52 -6.19 3.83
N PHE A 88 -5.07 -7.34 4.19
CA PHE A 88 -5.47 -7.64 5.56
C PHE A 88 -4.80 -8.93 6.05
N ILE A 89 -3.88 -8.78 7.01
CA ILE A 89 -3.25 -9.87 7.73
C ILE A 89 -3.90 -9.99 9.11
N ASN A 90 -4.46 -11.15 9.39
CA ASN A 90 -5.18 -11.46 10.61
C ASN A 90 -4.56 -12.68 11.30
N ASN A 91 -4.52 -12.66 12.63
CA ASN A 91 -4.15 -13.81 13.47
C ASN A 91 -2.77 -14.43 13.15
N SER A 92 -1.76 -13.62 12.83
CA SER A 92 -0.41 -14.09 12.50
C SER A 92 0.60 -13.71 13.58
N LYS A 93 0.36 -14.12 14.83
CA LYS A 93 1.24 -13.76 15.96
C LYS A 93 2.60 -14.47 15.96
N ASN A 94 2.70 -15.59 15.25
CA ASN A 94 3.89 -16.44 15.23
C ASN A 94 4.61 -16.48 13.88
N ASP A 95 4.07 -15.77 12.88
CA ASP A 95 4.61 -15.76 11.53
C ASP A 95 5.43 -14.49 11.31
N TYR A 96 6.61 -14.64 10.73
CA TYR A 96 7.42 -13.51 10.27
C TYR A 96 7.05 -13.20 8.83
N PHE A 97 6.77 -11.92 8.55
CA PHE A 97 6.42 -11.51 7.20
C PHE A 97 6.95 -10.12 6.85
N ILE A 98 7.11 -9.88 5.55
CA ILE A 98 7.51 -8.63 4.93
C ILE A 98 6.45 -8.25 3.91
N ILE A 99 5.93 -7.03 4.00
CA ILE A 99 5.14 -6.40 2.95
C ILE A 99 5.98 -5.25 2.42
N ARG A 100 6.40 -5.33 1.15
CA ARG A 100 7.29 -4.29 0.58
C ARG A 100 6.98 -3.91 -0.85
N ASN A 101 7.26 -2.66 -1.20
CA ASN A 101 7.05 -2.12 -2.54
C ASN A 101 5.63 -2.37 -3.08
N VAL A 102 4.62 -2.42 -2.20
CA VAL A 102 3.23 -2.53 -2.63
C VAL A 102 2.60 -1.15 -2.77
N THR A 103 1.63 -1.01 -3.67
CA THR A 103 0.79 0.17 -3.78
C THR A 103 -0.66 -0.20 -3.48
N VAL A 104 -1.29 0.49 -2.54
CA VAL A 104 -2.68 0.25 -2.14
C VAL A 104 -3.43 1.58 -2.03
N TYR A 105 -4.53 1.70 -2.77
CA TYR A 105 -5.38 2.90 -2.77
C TYR A 105 -6.87 2.53 -2.79
N ASN A 106 -7.74 3.51 -2.55
CA ASN A 106 -9.21 3.35 -2.47
C ASN A 106 -9.75 2.43 -1.36
N ALA A 107 -8.92 1.93 -0.43
CA ALA A 107 -9.39 1.12 0.69
C ALA A 107 -10.21 1.97 1.67
N GLY A 108 -11.20 1.39 2.34
CA GLY A 108 -12.00 2.06 3.36
C GLY A 108 -13.49 2.05 3.07
N SER A 109 -14.22 1.13 3.70
CA SER A 109 -15.69 1.11 3.77
C SER A 109 -16.21 1.47 5.16
N GLY A 110 -15.34 1.40 6.18
CA GLY A 110 -15.58 1.77 7.57
C GLY A 110 -14.39 2.45 8.23
N ALA A 111 -14.60 2.91 9.47
CA ALA A 111 -13.65 3.74 10.21
C ALA A 111 -12.35 3.02 10.66
N TYR A 112 -12.32 1.68 10.60
CA TYR A 112 -11.18 0.85 11.01
C TYR A 112 -10.69 -0.06 9.87
N ASP A 113 -10.95 0.36 8.64
CA ASP A 113 -10.42 -0.24 7.43
C ASP A 113 -9.15 0.51 7.00
N ALA A 114 -8.25 -0.18 6.31
CA ALA A 114 -7.00 0.43 5.88
C ALA A 114 -6.50 -0.10 4.53
N GLY A 115 -5.58 0.64 3.92
CA GLY A 115 -4.77 0.15 2.81
C GLY A 115 -4.07 -1.16 3.21
N ILE A 116 -3.28 -1.10 4.29
CA ILE A 116 -2.74 -2.31 4.95
C ILE A 116 -3.25 -2.38 6.38
N LYS A 117 -3.89 -3.49 6.74
CA LYS A 117 -4.36 -3.77 8.10
C LYS A 117 -3.66 -4.99 8.67
N LEU A 118 -3.05 -4.82 9.84
CA LEU A 118 -2.58 -5.90 10.71
C LEU A 118 -3.52 -6.02 11.91
N GLN A 119 -4.10 -7.19 12.13
CA GLN A 119 -4.94 -7.46 13.29
C GLN A 119 -4.48 -8.73 14.00
N ASN A 120 -4.32 -8.67 15.32
CA ASN A 120 -3.84 -9.81 16.12
C ASN A 120 -2.56 -10.43 15.54
N THR A 121 -1.61 -9.61 15.11
CA THR A 121 -0.47 -10.03 14.27
C THR A 121 0.82 -9.40 14.79
N ASN A 122 1.92 -10.16 14.78
CA ASN A 122 3.21 -9.69 15.27
C ASN A 122 4.32 -9.97 14.24
N ASN A 123 5.52 -9.43 14.47
CA ASN A 123 6.73 -9.75 13.69
C ASN A 123 6.64 -9.41 12.19
N GLY A 124 5.79 -8.44 11.84
CA GLY A 124 5.65 -7.91 10.49
C GLY A 124 6.61 -6.78 10.19
N THR A 125 7.13 -6.73 8.96
CA THR A 125 7.89 -5.58 8.43
C THR A 125 7.16 -4.97 7.24
N LEU A 126 6.73 -3.72 7.36
CA LEU A 126 6.09 -2.95 6.30
C LEU A 126 7.12 -1.93 5.78
N LEU A 127 7.66 -2.19 4.58
CA LEU A 127 8.80 -1.45 4.04
C LEU A 127 8.51 -0.83 2.67
N ASN A 128 8.70 0.47 2.52
CA ASN A 128 8.62 1.17 1.23
C ASN A 128 7.30 0.94 0.47
N ASN A 129 6.19 0.86 1.19
CA ASN A 129 4.88 0.73 0.58
C ASN A 129 4.27 2.12 0.34
N ASN A 130 3.41 2.21 -0.68
CA ASN A 130 2.56 3.37 -0.91
C ASN A 130 1.11 3.02 -0.54
N CYS A 131 0.67 3.47 0.63
CA CYS A 131 -0.70 3.35 1.12
C CYS A 131 -1.36 4.73 1.16
N SER A 132 -1.21 5.50 0.09
CA SER A 132 -1.82 6.82 -0.07
C SER A 132 -3.20 6.73 -0.71
N ASN A 133 -4.02 7.78 -0.58
CA ASN A 133 -5.33 7.89 -1.24
C ASN A 133 -6.32 6.79 -0.84
N ASN A 134 -6.29 6.35 0.42
CA ASN A 134 -7.31 5.47 0.97
C ASN A 134 -8.43 6.29 1.61
N ARG A 135 -9.67 5.80 1.48
CA ARG A 135 -10.89 6.42 1.99
C ARG A 135 -11.03 6.34 3.51
N SER A 136 -10.09 5.68 4.18
CA SER A 136 -10.03 5.53 5.63
C SER A 136 -8.58 5.71 6.11
N ILE A 137 -7.93 4.66 6.61
CA ILE A 137 -6.56 4.70 7.13
C ILE A 137 -5.56 4.18 6.08
N GLY A 138 -4.34 4.72 6.04
CA GLY A 138 -3.27 4.18 5.19
C GLY A 138 -2.79 2.80 5.70
N ILE A 139 -2.20 2.78 6.90
CA ILE A 139 -1.73 1.58 7.58
C ILE A 139 -2.34 1.51 9.00
N LEU A 140 -2.99 0.40 9.34
CA LEU A 140 -3.60 0.17 10.66
C LEU A 140 -3.00 -1.06 11.34
N LEU A 141 -2.56 -0.89 12.58
CA LEU A 141 -2.21 -1.97 13.50
C LEU A 141 -3.24 -2.03 14.63
N PHE A 142 -3.86 -3.19 14.81
CA PHE A 142 -4.84 -3.44 15.86
C PHE A 142 -4.44 -4.67 16.65
N ASN A 143 -4.18 -4.52 17.97
CA ASN A 143 -3.72 -5.61 18.82
C ASN A 143 -2.49 -6.36 18.24
N SER A 144 -1.53 -5.59 17.72
CA SER A 144 -0.44 -6.08 16.88
C SER A 144 0.91 -5.52 17.35
N ASP A 145 1.76 -6.38 17.88
CA ASP A 145 2.98 -5.98 18.60
C ASP A 145 4.25 -6.36 17.83
N ASN A 146 5.38 -5.71 18.14
CA ASN A 146 6.69 -6.09 17.59
C ASN A 146 6.77 -6.05 16.05
N ASN A 147 6.19 -5.03 15.43
CA ASN A 147 6.26 -4.79 14.00
C ASN A 147 7.19 -3.60 13.68
N THR A 148 7.73 -3.60 12.46
CA THR A 148 8.52 -2.49 11.92
C THR A 148 7.79 -1.86 10.74
N ILE A 149 7.55 -0.55 10.80
CA ILE A 149 6.89 0.23 9.74
C ILE A 149 7.88 1.30 9.28
N SER A 150 8.50 1.09 8.13
CA SER A 150 9.61 1.92 7.67
C SER A 150 9.51 2.36 6.22
N GLY A 151 9.83 3.63 5.95
CA GLY A 151 9.94 4.13 4.57
C GLY A 151 8.63 4.19 3.79
N ASN A 152 7.46 4.10 4.45
CA ASN A 152 6.18 4.06 3.76
C ASN A 152 5.65 5.47 3.44
N LEU A 153 4.93 5.58 2.33
CA LEU A 153 4.19 6.76 1.91
C LEU A 153 2.70 6.57 2.24
N VAL A 154 2.13 7.43 3.08
CA VAL A 154 0.76 7.31 3.60
C VAL A 154 -0.01 8.62 3.46
N ASN A 155 0.11 9.27 2.31
CA ASN A 155 -0.44 10.60 2.05
C ASN A 155 -1.94 10.54 1.71
N GLU A 156 -2.65 11.64 1.96
CA GLU A 156 -4.02 11.84 1.43
C GLU A 156 -5.01 10.70 1.71
N ASN A 157 -4.83 10.02 2.85
CA ASN A 157 -5.85 9.18 3.48
C ASN A 157 -6.93 10.06 4.14
N ASN A 158 -8.13 9.55 4.38
CA ASN A 158 -9.23 10.37 4.93
C ASN A 158 -9.21 10.51 6.46
N ILE A 159 -8.62 9.55 7.17
CA ILE A 159 -8.63 9.52 8.65
C ILE A 159 -7.21 9.66 9.20
N TYR A 160 -6.34 8.69 8.95
CA TYR A 160 -4.95 8.66 9.43
C TYR A 160 -4.03 8.07 8.37
N GLY A 161 -2.76 8.50 8.39
CA GLY A 161 -1.72 7.88 7.58
C GLY A 161 -1.34 6.52 8.19
N ILE A 162 -0.91 6.53 9.45
CA ILE A 162 -0.61 5.33 10.24
C ILE A 162 -1.39 5.42 11.56
N HIS A 163 -2.11 4.35 11.94
CA HIS A 163 -2.81 4.26 13.22
C HIS A 163 -2.42 2.97 13.95
N LEU A 164 -2.00 3.10 15.20
CA LEU A 164 -1.78 1.98 16.12
C LEU A 164 -2.83 2.03 17.22
N TYR A 165 -3.53 0.91 17.43
CA TYR A 165 -4.50 0.74 18.50
C TYR A 165 -4.17 -0.51 19.32
N SER A 166 -3.87 -0.31 20.61
CA SER A 166 -3.50 -1.39 21.54
C SER A 166 -2.35 -2.25 20.98
N SER A 167 -1.29 -1.61 20.48
CA SER A 167 -0.25 -2.25 19.66
C SER A 167 1.14 -1.80 20.12
N ASP A 168 1.77 -2.54 21.02
CA ASP A 168 3.00 -2.17 21.72
C ASP A 168 4.29 -2.61 21.00
N HIS A 169 5.41 -1.96 21.33
CA HIS A 169 6.75 -2.31 20.82
C HIS A 169 6.86 -2.30 19.29
N ASN A 170 6.26 -1.31 18.65
CA ASN A 170 6.35 -1.13 17.21
C ASN A 170 7.34 -0.01 16.86
N ASP A 171 8.18 -0.24 15.85
CA ASP A 171 9.15 0.74 15.36
C ASP A 171 8.59 1.45 14.12
N ILE A 172 8.42 2.77 14.19
CA ILE A 172 7.82 3.59 13.12
C ILE A 172 8.83 4.64 12.67
N VAL A 173 9.54 4.37 11.57
CA VAL A 173 10.74 5.13 11.20
C VAL A 173 10.71 5.56 9.73
N ASN A 174 11.06 6.82 9.45
CA ASN A 174 11.21 7.34 8.09
C ASN A 174 9.97 7.20 7.20
N ASN A 175 8.77 7.27 7.77
CA ASN A 175 7.54 7.30 6.97
C ASN A 175 7.22 8.75 6.55
N THR A 176 6.44 8.91 5.49
CA THR A 176 5.97 10.22 5.01
C THR A 176 4.46 10.25 5.01
N ALA A 177 3.87 11.16 5.79
CA ALA A 177 2.45 11.32 6.01
C ALA A 177 1.98 12.76 5.73
N ASN A 178 1.88 13.13 4.46
CA ASN A 178 1.41 14.45 4.07
C ASN A 178 -0.12 14.52 4.14
N ASN A 179 -0.62 15.62 4.72
CA ASN A 179 -2.04 15.91 4.90
C ASN A 179 -2.80 14.85 5.72
N ASN A 180 -2.07 14.04 6.50
CA ASN A 180 -2.60 13.03 7.40
C ASN A 180 -1.68 12.84 8.61
N GLY A 181 -2.27 12.63 9.79
CA GLY A 181 -1.50 12.38 11.01
C GLY A 181 -1.12 10.91 11.20
N ILE A 182 -0.12 10.68 12.06
CA ILE A 182 0.10 9.38 12.71
C ILE A 182 -0.59 9.42 14.08
N ARG A 183 -1.40 8.40 14.37
CA ARG A 183 -2.12 8.27 15.65
C ARG A 183 -1.65 7.03 16.41
N LEU A 184 -1.34 7.21 17.69
CA LEU A 184 -0.82 6.17 18.58
C LEU A 184 -1.70 6.10 19.84
N ASP A 185 -2.63 5.14 19.90
CA ASP A 185 -3.52 4.96 21.05
C ASP A 185 -3.11 3.74 21.90
N GLY A 186 -2.98 3.95 23.21
CA GLY A 186 -2.80 2.87 24.18
C GLY A 186 -1.38 2.29 24.27
N LEU A 187 -0.35 3.04 23.86
CA LEU A 187 1.02 2.54 23.73
C LEU A 187 1.93 2.90 24.90
N LYS A 188 2.91 2.01 25.19
CA LYS A 188 3.96 2.27 26.19
C LYS A 188 5.34 2.63 25.59
N HIS A 189 5.67 2.18 24.37
CA HIS A 189 7.01 2.35 23.78
C HIS A 189 6.99 2.45 22.24
N TYR A 190 7.61 3.49 21.68
CA TYR A 190 7.84 3.69 20.24
C TYR A 190 9.11 4.51 19.98
N GLN A 191 9.76 4.31 18.83
CA GLN A 191 10.84 5.17 18.32
C GLN A 191 10.41 5.81 17.00
N PHE A 192 10.69 7.11 16.84
CA PHE A 192 10.19 7.92 15.73
C PHE A 192 11.26 8.84 15.13
N HIS A 193 11.35 8.85 13.80
CA HIS A 193 12.12 9.83 13.03
C HIS A 193 11.37 10.13 11.73
N GLU A 194 10.87 11.35 11.56
CA GLU A 194 10.18 11.80 10.34
C GLU A 194 10.95 12.88 9.59
N LYS A 195 10.74 12.91 8.27
CA LYS A 195 11.07 14.04 7.41
C LYS A 195 9.75 14.73 7.05
N ASN A 196 9.44 15.80 7.77
CA ASN A 196 8.37 16.74 7.42
C ASN A 196 8.81 17.66 6.27
#